data_AF-A0A2I4ATI0-F1
#
_entry.id   AF-A0A2I4ATI0-F1
#
_cell.length_a   1.000
_cell.length_b   1.000
_cell.length_c   1.000
_cell.angle_alpha   90.00
_cell.angle_beta   90.00
_cell.angle_gamma   90.00
#
_symmetry.space_group_name_H-M   'P 1'
#
loop_
_entity.id
_entity.type
_entity.pdbx_description
1 polymer ?
#
loop_
_entity_poly.entity_id
_entity_poly.type
_entity_poly.pdbx_seq_one_letter_code
_entity_poly.pdbx_strand_id
1 'polypeptide(L)'
;MKVERECINSRSHAFERVSCANRNCMDAYPTFLAVMWCAGLCLSQASAAFAGIIYLLVRQKYFIGYLGQNSQSTPGYLFGKRIITFLSLMCIVGIFNYLLGRYFGQDYKEYVETITGAASALLLLP
;
A
#
# COMPACT_ATOMS: atom_id res chain seq x y z
N MET A 1 -24.27 44.13 6.24
CA MET A 1 -25.00 42.85 6.44
C MET A 1 -24.92 41.85 5.28
N LYS A 2 -25.01 42.24 4.00
CA LYS A 2 -24.97 41.27 2.87
C LYS A 2 -23.59 40.61 2.69
N VAL A 3 -22.52 41.40 2.81
CA VAL A 3 -21.11 40.93 2.78
C VAL A 3 -20.78 39.96 3.92
N GLU A 4 -21.33 40.18 5.11
CA GLU A 4 -21.11 39.32 6.28
C GLU A 4 -21.81 37.96 6.10
N ARG A 5 -23.01 37.97 5.50
CA ARG A 5 -23.78 36.77 5.16
C ARG A 5 -23.08 35.94 4.06
N GLU A 6 -22.49 36.58 3.05
CA GLU A 6 -21.64 35.93 2.03
C GLU A 6 -20.33 35.39 2.62
N CYS A 7 -19.71 36.09 3.57
CA CYS A 7 -18.49 35.65 4.24
C CYS A 7 -18.73 34.45 5.18
N ILE A 8 -19.90 34.39 5.83
CA ILE A 8 -20.33 33.23 6.61
C ILE A 8 -20.65 32.04 5.68
N ASN A 9 -21.34 32.29 4.57
CA ASN A 9 -21.67 31.23 3.60
C ASN A 9 -20.41 30.67 2.91
N SER A 10 -19.46 31.54 2.53
CA SER A 10 -18.17 31.16 1.96
C SER A 10 -17.31 30.35 2.95
N ARG A 11 -17.30 30.74 4.24
CA ARG A 11 -16.63 29.96 5.30
C ARG A 11 -17.27 28.60 5.50
N SER A 12 -18.60 28.51 5.47
CA SER A 12 -19.34 27.25 5.55
C SER A 12 -19.00 26.33 4.38
N HIS A 13 -18.97 26.86 3.16
CA HIS A 13 -18.59 26.10 1.96
C HIS A 13 -17.12 25.64 1.97
N ALA A 14 -16.19 26.47 2.43
CA ALA A 14 -14.78 26.05 2.57
C ALA A 14 -14.64 24.92 3.61
N PHE A 15 -15.34 25.02 4.74
CA PHE A 15 -15.33 24.00 5.79
C PHE A 15 -15.94 22.68 5.32
N GLU A 16 -17.09 22.70 4.63
CA GLU A 16 -17.68 21.50 4.05
C GLU A 16 -16.76 20.80 3.04
N ARG A 17 -16.06 21.58 2.19
CA ARG A 17 -15.09 21.05 1.22
C ARG A 17 -13.93 20.34 1.91
N VAL A 18 -13.40 20.91 3.00
CA VAL A 18 -12.36 20.28 3.83
C VAL A 18 -12.88 19.02 4.51
N SER A 19 -14.07 19.08 5.11
CA SER A 19 -14.70 17.94 5.77
C SER A 19 -14.93 16.77 4.79
N CYS A 20 -15.39 17.06 3.58
CA CYS A 20 -15.55 16.08 2.51
C CYS A 20 -14.20 15.50 2.04
N ALA A 21 -13.18 16.34 1.83
CA ALA A 21 -11.84 15.87 1.49
C ALA A 21 -11.25 14.98 2.59
N ASN A 22 -11.49 15.32 3.86
CA ASN A 22 -11.08 14.52 5.01
C ASN A 22 -11.80 13.18 5.08
N ARG A 23 -13.12 13.15 4.88
CA ARG A 23 -13.92 11.92 4.83
C ARG A 23 -13.37 10.96 3.76
N ASN A 24 -13.15 11.46 2.54
CA ASN A 24 -12.57 10.68 1.45
C ASN A 24 -11.16 10.13 1.77
N CYS A 25 -10.34 10.91 2.47
CA CYS A 25 -9.03 10.45 2.92
C CYS A 25 -9.13 9.38 4.00
N MET A 26 -10.04 9.56 4.97
CA MET A 26 -10.28 8.61 6.06
C MET A 26 -10.80 7.27 5.53
N ASP A 27 -11.67 7.28 4.52
CA ASP A 27 -12.20 6.04 3.93
C ASP A 27 -11.10 5.23 3.22
N ALA A 28 -10.11 5.90 2.60
CA ALA A 28 -9.00 5.25 1.93
C ALA A 28 -7.83 4.88 2.86
N TYR A 29 -7.79 5.44 4.07
CA TYR A 29 -6.66 5.30 5.00
C TYR A 29 -6.45 3.86 5.54
N PRO A 30 -7.50 3.13 5.98
CA PRO A 30 -7.36 1.74 6.40
C PRO A 30 -6.81 0.84 5.30
N THR A 31 -7.32 1.00 4.08
CA THR A 31 -6.88 0.22 2.91
C THR A 31 -5.41 0.49 2.61
N PHE A 32 -4.99 1.76 2.60
CA PHE A 32 -3.60 2.17 2.42
C PHE A 32 -2.68 1.55 3.48
N LEU A 33 -3.05 1.67 4.76
CA LEU A 33 -2.27 1.10 5.85
C LEU A 33 -2.11 -0.41 5.69
N ALA A 34 -3.20 -1.13 5.40
CA ALA A 34 -3.16 -2.57 5.21
C ALA A 34 -2.15 -2.97 4.11
N VAL A 35 -2.23 -2.37 2.91
CA VAL A 35 -1.31 -2.71 1.82
C VAL A 35 0.12 -2.24 2.07
N MET A 36 0.32 -1.15 2.81
CA MET A 36 1.66 -0.67 3.16
C MET A 36 2.37 -1.63 4.12
N TRP A 37 1.66 -2.07 5.16
CA TRP A 37 2.19 -3.04 6.12
C TRP A 37 2.43 -4.40 5.46
N CYS A 38 1.50 -4.90 4.66
CA CYS A 38 1.69 -6.15 3.92
C CYS A 38 2.89 -6.07 2.96
N ALA A 39 3.04 -4.98 2.20
CA ALA A 39 4.18 -4.82 1.28
C ALA A 39 5.51 -4.73 2.04
N GLY A 40 5.52 -4.06 3.20
CA GLY A 40 6.70 -3.92 4.04
C GLY A 40 7.18 -5.23 4.64
N LEU A 41 6.24 -6.08 5.09
CA LEU A 41 6.53 -7.37 5.69
C LEU A 41 6.87 -8.44 4.65
N CYS A 42 6.14 -8.47 3.53
CA CYS A 42 6.29 -9.54 2.53
C CYS A 42 7.43 -9.32 1.54
N LEU A 43 7.91 -8.08 1.35
CA LEU A 43 8.90 -7.77 0.31
C LEU A 43 10.06 -6.92 0.84
N SER A 44 9.80 -5.67 1.22
CA SER A 44 10.85 -4.78 1.75
C SER A 44 10.26 -3.59 2.49
N GLN A 45 10.70 -3.43 3.75
CA GLN A 45 10.28 -2.32 4.59
C GLN A 45 10.69 -0.95 4.02
N ALA A 46 11.88 -0.85 3.40
CA ALA A 46 12.40 0.42 2.89
C ALA A 46 11.58 0.94 1.70
N SER A 47 11.26 0.08 0.73
CA SER A 47 10.45 0.49 -0.44
C SER A 47 9.00 0.78 -0.07
N ALA A 48 8.42 0.01 0.85
CA ALA A 48 7.07 0.23 1.35
C ALA A 48 6.95 1.57 2.11
N ALA A 49 7.93 1.88 2.98
CA ALA A 49 7.98 3.15 3.70
C ALA A 49 8.15 4.34 2.74
N PHE A 50 9.05 4.23 1.76
CA PHE A 50 9.25 5.27 0.75
C PHE A 50 7.98 5.54 -0.07
N ALA A 51 7.31 4.51 -0.55
CA ALA A 51 6.04 4.65 -1.27
C ALA A 51 4.92 5.20 -0.38
N GLY A 52 4.91 4.84 0.92
CA GLY A 52 4.01 5.40 1.92
C GLY A 52 4.21 6.90 2.15
N ILE A 53 5.46 7.38 2.23
CA ILE A 53 5.76 8.80 2.36
C ILE A 53 5.27 9.56 1.11
N ILE A 54 5.52 9.04 -0.09
CA ILE A 54 5.02 9.64 -1.33
C ILE A 54 3.48 9.72 -1.32
N TYR A 55 2.79 8.67 -0.86
CA TYR A 55 1.33 8.69 -0.72
C TYR A 55 0.85 9.85 0.16
N LEU A 56 1.49 10.05 1.32
CA LEU A 56 1.14 11.15 2.24
C LEU A 56 1.38 12.53 1.60
N LEU A 57 2.48 12.71 0.86
CA LEU A 57 2.75 13.98 0.15
C LEU A 57 1.70 14.27 -0.92
N VAL A 58 1.28 13.25 -1.67
CA VAL A 58 0.22 13.37 -2.68
C VAL A 58 -1.12 13.71 -2.04
N ARG A 59 -1.42 13.13 -0.87
CA ARG A 59 -2.62 13.46 -0.09
C ARG A 59 -2.59 14.89 0.44
N GLN A 60 -1.44 15.38 0.89
CA GLN A 60 -1.29 16.78 1.30
C GLN A 60 -1.54 17.74 0.13
N LYS A 61 -0.98 17.45 -1.05
CA LYS A 61 -1.22 18.23 -2.26
C LYS A 61 -2.68 18.17 -2.73
N TYR A 62 -3.33 17.01 -2.59
CA TYR A 62 -4.76 16.86 -2.85
C TYR A 62 -5.62 17.76 -1.96
N PHE A 63 -5.34 17.80 -0.64
CA PHE A 63 -6.03 18.67 0.30
C PHE A 63 -5.87 20.16 -0.03
N ILE A 64 -4.63 20.58 -0.31
CA ILE A 64 -4.33 21.98 -0.69
C ILE A 64 -5.02 22.34 -2.01
N GLY A 65 -5.05 21.43 -2.98
CA GLY A 65 -5.78 21.61 -4.23
C GLY A 65 -7.30 21.71 -4.05
N TYR A 66 -7.87 20.98 -3.10
CA TYR A 66 -9.30 21.02 -2.76
C TYR A 66 -9.71 22.37 -2.11
N LEU A 67 -8.79 23.00 -1.38
CA LEU A 67 -8.96 24.30 -0.72
C LEU A 67 -8.90 25.49 -1.69
N GLY A 68 -8.02 25.43 -2.71
CA GLY A 68 -7.72 26.55 -3.60
C GLY A 68 -8.78 26.87 -4.68
N GLN A 69 -10.02 26.43 -4.53
CA GLN A 69 -11.15 26.57 -5.48
C GLN A 69 -10.99 25.92 -6.88
N ASN A 70 -9.79 25.50 -7.30
CA ASN A 70 -9.57 24.95 -8.64
C ASN A 70 -9.88 23.45 -8.74
N SER A 71 -10.39 23.04 -9.90
CA SER A 71 -10.60 21.63 -10.32
C SER A 71 -9.27 20.84 -10.50
N GLN A 72 -8.26 21.14 -9.68
CA GLN A 72 -6.96 20.43 -9.61
C GLN A 72 -6.99 19.26 -8.62
N SER A 73 -8.13 18.97 -7.99
CA SER A 73 -8.32 17.85 -7.07
C SER A 73 -8.24 16.49 -7.77
N THR A 74 -8.68 16.42 -9.03
CA THR A 74 -8.76 15.19 -9.84
C THR A 74 -7.39 14.51 -10.07
N PRO A 75 -6.32 15.22 -10.47
CA PRO A 75 -5.00 14.60 -10.65
C PRO A 75 -4.40 14.04 -9.35
N GLY A 76 -4.59 14.69 -8.20
CA GLY A 76 -4.11 14.18 -6.91
C GLY A 76 -4.80 12.89 -6.46
N TYR A 77 -6.09 12.75 -6.76
CA TYR A 77 -6.86 11.52 -6.48
C TYR A 77 -6.39 10.34 -7.34
N LEU A 78 -6.22 10.55 -8.65
CA LEU A 78 -5.72 9.55 -9.59
C LEU A 78 -4.31 9.08 -9.23
N PHE A 79 -3.44 10.00 -8.82
CA PHE A 79 -2.07 9.68 -8.43
C PHE A 79 -2.02 8.86 -7.13
N GLY A 80 -2.84 9.22 -6.13
CA GLY A 80 -2.98 8.42 -4.91
C GLY A 80 -3.48 6.99 -5.19
N LYS A 81 -4.39 6.81 -6.15
CA LYS A 81 -4.87 5.49 -6.57
C LYS A 81 -3.74 4.64 -7.16
N ARG A 82 -2.88 5.22 -8.01
CA ARG A 82 -1.72 4.52 -8.58
C ARG A 82 -0.76 4.01 -7.52
N ILE A 83 -0.53 4.79 -6.46
CA ILE A 83 0.36 4.39 -5.37
C ILE A 83 -0.23 3.19 -4.62
N ILE A 84 -1.52 3.22 -4.27
CA ILE A 84 -2.18 2.07 -3.63
C ILE A 84 -2.10 0.82 -4.52
N THR A 85 -2.33 0.96 -5.83
CA THR A 85 -2.16 -0.15 -6.78
C THR A 85 -0.73 -0.69 -6.78
N PHE A 86 0.28 0.19 -6.79
CA PHE A 86 1.68 -0.22 -6.70
C PHE A 86 1.99 -0.99 -5.41
N LEU A 87 1.54 -0.50 -4.25
CA LEU A 87 1.68 -1.20 -2.97
C LEU A 87 1.00 -2.58 -2.99
N SER A 88 -0.20 -2.67 -3.59
CA SER A 88 -0.92 -3.94 -3.71
C SER A 88 -0.17 -4.96 -4.58
N LEU A 89 0.47 -4.52 -5.66
CA LEU A 89 1.29 -5.37 -6.52
C LEU A 89 2.53 -5.87 -5.77
N MET A 90 3.18 -5.01 -4.98
CA MET A 90 4.30 -5.43 -4.12
C MET A 90 3.86 -6.49 -3.10
N CYS A 91 2.66 -6.39 -2.53
CA CYS A 91 2.13 -7.44 -1.65
C CYS A 91 2.00 -8.78 -2.38
N ILE A 92 1.41 -8.77 -3.57
CA ILE A 92 1.22 -9.99 -4.39
C ILE A 92 2.57 -10.62 -4.72
N VAL A 93 3.55 -9.81 -5.14
CA VAL A 93 4.91 -10.29 -5.46
C VAL A 93 5.61 -10.85 -4.22
N GLY A 94 5.46 -10.22 -3.06
CA GLY A 94 6.02 -10.71 -1.80
C GLY A 94 5.43 -12.06 -1.38
N ILE A 95 4.11 -12.20 -1.45
CA ILE A 95 3.41 -13.47 -1.16
C ILE A 95 3.85 -14.56 -2.14
N PHE A 96 3.93 -14.24 -3.43
CA PHE A 96 4.35 -15.19 -4.45
C PHE A 96 5.79 -15.68 -4.24
N ASN A 97 6.72 -14.77 -3.89
CA ASN A 97 8.09 -15.15 -3.53
C ASN A 97 8.14 -16.06 -2.30
N TYR A 98 7.36 -15.75 -1.26
CA TYR A 98 7.26 -16.58 -0.07
C TYR A 98 6.77 -17.99 -0.40
N LEU A 99 5.70 -18.10 -1.20
CA LEU A 99 5.15 -19.39 -1.62
C LEU A 99 6.16 -20.18 -2.46
N LEU A 100 6.81 -19.54 -3.44
CA LEU A 100 7.85 -20.19 -4.25
C LEU A 100 8.97 -20.74 -3.37
N GLY A 101 9.52 -19.94 -2.46
CA GLY A 101 10.57 -20.39 -1.54
C GLY A 101 10.10 -21.54 -0.66
N ARG A 102 8.84 -21.52 -0.22
CA ARG A 102 8.25 -22.60 0.57
C ARG A 102 8.11 -23.90 -0.22
N TYR A 103 7.65 -23.84 -1.47
CA TYR A 103 7.49 -25.01 -2.36
C TYR A 103 8.85 -25.60 -2.73
N PHE A 104 9.78 -24.78 -3.25
CA PHE A 104 11.13 -25.25 -3.57
C PHE A 104 11.87 -25.81 -2.35
N GLY A 105 11.63 -25.24 -1.17
CA GLY A 105 12.17 -25.77 0.08
C GLY A 105 11.60 -27.13 0.49
N GLN A 106 10.35 -27.47 0.13
CA GLN A 106 9.83 -28.83 0.32
C GLN A 106 10.45 -29.81 -0.67
N ASP A 107 10.46 -29.46 -1.95
CA ASP A 107 11.02 -30.33 -2.98
C ASP A 107 12.50 -30.64 -2.69
N TYR A 108 13.26 -29.62 -2.28
CA TYR A 108 14.64 -29.79 -1.88
C TYR A 108 14.79 -30.71 -0.66
N LYS A 109 13.94 -30.53 0.36
CA LYS A 109 13.98 -31.35 1.56
C LYS A 109 13.68 -32.82 1.26
N GLU A 110 12.63 -33.08 0.48
CA GLU A 110 12.24 -34.44 0.07
C GLU A 110 13.32 -35.11 -0.79
N TYR A 111 13.92 -34.36 -1.71
CA TYR A 111 15.03 -34.84 -2.53
C TYR A 111 16.25 -35.22 -1.68
N VAL A 112 16.64 -34.37 -0.72
CA VAL A 112 17.78 -34.64 0.17
C VAL A 112 17.51 -35.83 1.10
N GLU A 113 16.29 -35.96 1.63
CA GLU A 113 15.90 -37.12 2.45
C GLU A 113 15.96 -38.43 1.64
N THR A 114 15.51 -38.40 0.38
CA THR A 114 15.55 -39.56 -0.52
C THR A 114 16.99 -40.00 -0.80
N ILE A 115 17.88 -39.06 -1.13
CA ILE A 115 19.30 -39.36 -1.37
C ILE A 115 19.96 -39.87 -0.10
N THR A 116 19.70 -39.22 1.03
CA THR A 116 20.28 -39.60 2.32
C THR A 116 19.85 -41.01 2.71
N GLY A 117 18.57 -41.36 2.55
CA GLY A 117 18.05 -42.70 2.79
C GLY A 117 18.69 -43.76 1.88
N ALA A 118 18.85 -43.46 0.58
CA ALA A 118 19.51 -44.36 -0.36
C ALA A 118 21.00 -44.54 -0.03
N ALA A 119 21.71 -43.47 0.32
CA ALA A 119 23.12 -43.50 0.72
C ALA A 119 23.31 -44.28 2.03
N SER A 120 22.43 -44.10 3.02
CA SER A 120 22.45 -44.88 4.26
C SER A 120 22.26 -46.37 4.01
N ALA A 121 21.34 -46.76 3.11
CA ALA A 121 21.16 -48.16 2.73
C ALA A 121 22.41 -48.74 2.03
N LEU A 122 23.08 -47.92 1.19
CA LEU A 122 24.33 -48.31 0.51
C LEU A 122 25.51 -48.50 1.48
N LEU A 123 25.62 -47.63 2.48
CA LEU A 123 26.68 -47.71 3.50
C LEU A 123 26.53 -48.91 4.46
N LEU A 124 25.36 -49.54 4.51
CA LEU A 124 25.09 -50.71 5.34
C LEU A 124 25.38 -52.03 4.61
N LEU A 125 25.75 -52.00 3.33
CA LEU A 125 26.24 -53.19 2.62
C LEU A 125 27.66 -53.54 3.09
N PRO A 126 27.94 -54.82 3.42
CA PRO A 126 29.21 -55.28 3.98
C PRO A 126 30.38 -55.24 2.98
#